data_AF-A0AAN5CXG3-F1
#
_entry.id   AF-A0AAN5CXG3-F1
#
_cell.length_a   1.000
_cell.length_b   1.000
_cell.length_c   1.000
_cell.angle_alpha   90.00
_cell.angle_beta   90.00
_cell.angle_gamma   90.00
#
_symmetry.space_group_name_H-M   'P 1'
#
loop_
_entity.id
_entity.type
_entity.pdbx_description
1 polymer ?
#
loop_
_entity_poly.entity_id
_entity_poly.type
_entity_poly.pdbx_seq_one_letter_code
_entity_poly.pdbx_strand_id
1 'polypeptide(L)' 'MNRPINGSRPSTSKGATNISEGTMQAVRRLSTTLGLPYTDEQLLAFVKAIEAGADPVKLVHIINEKRRI' A
#
# COMPACT_ATOMS: atom_id res chain seq x y z
N MET A 1 -33.58 -29.56 23.42
CA MET A 1 -32.97 -29.04 22.17
C MET A 1 -32.01 -27.92 22.55
N ASN A 2 -30.70 -28.21 22.63
CA ASN A 2 -29.68 -27.22 23.00
C ASN A 2 -29.07 -26.64 21.72
N ARG A 3 -29.21 -25.33 21.51
CA ARG A 3 -28.58 -24.61 20.39
C ARG A 3 -27.09 -24.40 20.70
N PRO A 4 -26.17 -24.63 19.76
CA PRO A 4 -24.77 -24.26 19.97
C PRO A 4 -24.66 -22.74 19.94
N ILE A 5 -24.08 -22.19 21.00
CA ILE A 5 -23.68 -20.78 21.06
C ILE A 5 -22.48 -20.68 20.12
N ASN A 6 -22.73 -20.24 18.90
CA ASN A 6 -21.68 -19.90 17.95
C ASN A 6 -20.95 -18.69 18.54
N GLY A 7 -19.87 -18.97 19.28
CA GLY A 7 -18.97 -17.96 19.79
C GLY A 7 -18.37 -17.25 18.61
N SER A 8 -18.98 -16.13 18.22
CA SER A 8 -18.41 -15.16 17.30
C SER A 8 -17.09 -14.68 17.89
N ARG A 9 -16.03 -15.43 17.56
CA ARG A 9 -14.65 -14.98 17.70
C ARG A 9 -14.61 -13.59 17.06
N PRO A 10 -14.14 -12.54 17.77
CA PRO A 10 -13.75 -11.33 17.09
C PRO A 10 -12.68 -11.75 16.09
N SER A 11 -13.01 -11.73 14.80
CA SER A 11 -12.00 -11.80 13.75
C SER A 11 -11.19 -10.53 13.89
N THR A 12 -10.12 -10.57 14.68
CA THR A 12 -9.12 -9.51 14.67
C THR A 12 -8.39 -9.64 13.35
N SER A 13 -8.99 -9.12 12.30
CA SER A 13 -8.35 -8.84 11.03
C SER A 13 -7.35 -7.70 11.27
N LYS A 14 -6.27 -7.96 12.02
CA LYS A 14 -5.08 -7.12 12.14
C LYS A 14 -4.25 -7.23 10.86
N GLY A 15 -4.84 -6.86 9.72
CA GLY A 15 -4.17 -7.02 8.44
C GLY A 15 -4.83 -6.29 7.27
N ALA A 16 -5.79 -5.40 7.53
CA ALA A 16 -6.26 -4.49 6.50
C ALA A 16 -5.39 -3.22 6.57
N THR A 17 -4.21 -3.27 5.95
CA THR A 17 -3.51 -2.06 5.50
C THR A 17 -4.33 -1.47 4.35
N ASN A 18 -5.51 -0.97 4.69
CA ASN A 18 -6.35 -0.23 3.77
C ASN A 18 -5.74 1.16 3.71
N ILE A 19 -4.81 1.33 2.76
CA ILE A 19 -4.37 2.66 2.36
C ILE A 19 -5.63 3.47 2.07
N SER A 20 -5.77 4.60 2.75
CA SER A 20 -6.95 5.43 2.57
C SER A 20 -7.08 5.86 1.11
N GLU A 21 -8.30 5.88 0.58
CA GLU A 21 -8.55 6.32 -0.80
C GLU A 21 -8.00 7.75 -1.03
N GLY A 22 -8.11 8.61 -0.02
CA GLY A 22 -7.53 9.96 -0.03
C GLY A 22 -6.00 9.97 -0.16
N THR A 23 -5.30 9.05 0.51
CA THR A 23 -3.84 8.88 0.37
C THR A 23 -3.49 8.50 -1.07
N MET A 24 -4.21 7.53 -1.66
CA MET A 24 -3.96 7.14 -3.05
C MET A 24 -4.25 8.27 -4.03
N GLN A 25 -5.33 9.04 -3.84
CA GLN A 25 -5.61 10.21 -4.67
C GLN A 25 -4.52 11.26 -4.58
N ALA A 26 -4.01 11.55 -3.37
CA ALA A 26 -2.90 12.49 -3.18
C ALA A 26 -1.62 12.02 -3.89
N VAL A 27 -1.26 10.74 -3.72
CA VAL A 27 -0.07 10.15 -4.36
C VAL A 27 -0.18 10.16 -5.90
N ARG A 28 -1.36 9.84 -6.45
CA ARG A 28 -1.62 9.92 -7.90
C ARG A 28 -1.46 11.35 -8.42
N ARG A 29 -2.08 12.33 -7.76
CA ARG A 29 -1.97 13.75 -8.16
C ARG A 29 -0.52 14.23 -8.11
N LEU A 30 0.24 13.85 -7.09
CA LEU A 30 1.67 14.16 -7.00
C LEU A 30 2.47 13.53 -8.14
N SER A 31 2.23 12.25 -8.43
CA SER A 31 2.87 11.53 -9.53
C SER A 31 2.62 12.22 -10.88
N THR A 32 1.36 12.59 -11.15
CA THR A 32 0.98 13.32 -12.38
C THR A 32 1.62 14.70 -12.45
N THR A 33 1.60 15.45 -11.34
CA THR A 33 2.16 16.81 -11.27
C THR A 33 3.65 16.83 -11.54
N LEU A 34 4.37 15.82 -11.04
CA LEU A 34 5.81 15.68 -11.22
C LEU A 34 6.18 14.94 -12.53
N GLY A 35 5.20 14.57 -13.35
CA GLY A 35 5.42 13.85 -14.60
C GLY A 35 6.05 12.46 -14.41
N LEU A 36 5.85 11.83 -13.26
CA LEU A 36 6.46 10.55 -12.95
C LEU A 36 5.75 9.41 -13.72
N PRO A 37 6.48 8.55 -14.44
CA PRO A 37 5.89 7.49 -15.25
C PRO A 37 5.62 6.25 -14.38
N TYR A 38 4.71 6.36 -13.43
CA TYR A 38 4.27 5.26 -12.57
C TYR A 38 2.78 4.98 -12.78
N THR A 39 2.42 3.69 -12.87
CA THR A 39 1.02 3.27 -12.90
C THR A 39 0.41 3.29 -11.50
N ASP A 40 -0.93 3.30 -11.43
CA ASP A 40 -1.66 3.24 -10.16
C ASP A 40 -1.27 2.01 -9.30
N GLU A 41 -1.03 0.87 -9.95
CA GLU A 41 -0.59 -0.37 -9.31
C GLU A 41 0.81 -0.24 -8.72
N GLN A 42 1.73 0.40 -9.46
CA GLN A 42 3.09 0.66 -8.98
C GLN A 42 3.06 1.62 -7.79
N LEU A 43 2.30 2.72 -7.88
CA LEU A 43 2.13 3.66 -6.77
C LEU A 43 1.54 2.97 -5.53
N LEU A 44 0.55 2.09 -5.71
CA LEU A 44 -0.02 1.33 -4.61
C LEU A 44 1.00 0.39 -3.97
N ALA A 45 1.81 -0.30 -4.78
CA ALA A 45 2.86 -1.18 -4.28
C ALA A 45 3.92 -0.41 -3.47
N PHE A 46 4.28 0.80 -3.91
CA PHE A 46 5.17 1.69 -3.16
C PHE A 46 4.61 2.04 -1.79
N VAL A 47 3.35 2.50 -1.72
CA VAL A 47 2.74 2.90 -0.45
C VAL A 47 2.66 1.71 0.50
N LYS A 48 2.26 0.53 0.00
CA LYS A 48 2.23 -0.70 0.82
C LYS A 48 3.61 -1.09 1.34
N ALA A 49 4.66 -0.97 0.53
CA ALA A 49 6.02 -1.26 0.96
C ALA A 49 6.47 -0.32 2.08
N ILE A 50 6.19 0.99 1.95
CA ILE A 50 6.52 1.98 2.98
C ILE A 50 5.74 1.71 4.27
N GLU A 51 4.44 1.42 4.19
CA GLU A 51 3.62 1.07 5.36
C GLU A 51 4.09 -0.23 6.03
N ALA A 52 4.64 -1.17 5.27
CA ALA A 52 5.27 -2.39 5.79
C ALA A 52 6.65 -2.14 6.44
N GLY A 53 7.13 -0.89 6.46
CA GLY A 53 8.39 -0.49 7.09
C GLY A 53 9.59 -0.44 6.14
N ALA A 54 9.38 -0.54 4.82
CA ALA A 54 10.47 -0.33 3.88
C ALA A 54 10.92 1.14 3.88
N ASP A 55 12.24 1.35 3.82
CA ASP A 55 12.84 2.67 3.72
C ASP A 55 12.55 3.29 2.34
N PRO A 56 11.81 4.42 2.27
CA PRO A 56 11.48 5.08 1.01
C PRO A 56 12.72 5.45 0.16
N VAL A 57 13.82 5.84 0.81
CA VAL A 57 15.05 6.26 0.11
C VAL A 57 15.68 5.07 -0.60
N LYS A 58 15.72 3.91 0.06
CA LYS A 58 16.23 2.66 -0.54
C LYS A 58 15.35 2.18 -1.67
N LEU A 59 14.02 2.28 -1.53
CA LEU A 59 13.09 1.90 -2.60
C LEU A 59 13.31 2.74 -3.87
N VAL A 60 13.43 4.06 -3.71
CA VAL A 60 13.71 4.97 -4.83
C VAL A 60 15.06 4.66 -5.47
N HIS A 61 16.09 4.40 -4.64
CA HIS A 61 17.42 4.04 -5.13
C HIS A 61 17.39 2.77 -6.00
N ILE A 62 16.78 1.69 -5.51
CA ILE A 62 16.67 0.41 -6.24
C ILE A 62 15.92 0.60 -7.56
N ILE A 63 14.84 1.39 -7.57
CA ILE A 63 14.03 1.58 -8.78
C ILE A 63 14.76 2.42 -9.82
N ASN A 64 15.52 3.43 -9.38
CA ASN A 64 16.39 4.19 -10.27
C ASN A 64 17.50 3.30 -10.85
N GLU A 65 18.13 2.44 -10.05
CA GLU A 65 19.12 1.48 -10.57
C GLU A 65 18.52 0.52 -11.60
N LYS A 66 17.33 -0.03 -11.32
CA LYS A 66 16.64 -0.97 -12.23
C LYS A 66 16.15 -0.32 -13.53
N ARG A 67 15.92 0.99 -13.55
CA ARG A 67 15.53 1.75 -14.76
C ARG A 67 16.70 2.20 -15.62
N ARG A 68 17.94 2.14 -15.13
CA ARG A 68 19.15 2.51 -15.88
C ARG A 68 19.71 1.38 -16.75
N ILE A 69 18.91 0.34 -16.99
CA ILE A 69 19.23 -0.82 -17.84
C ILE A 69 18.66 -0.57 -19.24
#